data_AF-S6EQZ1-F1
#
_entry.id   AF-S6EQZ1-F1
#
_cell.length_a   1.000
_cell.length_b   1.000
_cell.length_c   1.000
_cell.angle_alpha   90.00
_cell.angle_beta   90.00
_cell.angle_gamma   90.00
#
_symmetry.space_group_name_H-M   'P 1'
#
loop_
_entity.id
_entity.type
_entity.pdbx_description
1 polymer ?
#
loop_
_entity_poly.entity_id
_entity_poly.type
_entity_poly.pdbx_seq_one_letter_code
_entity_poly.pdbx_strand_id
1 'polypeptide(L)'
;MTQKNSRTGQWFDLPSPEFERRLKWLGSKGIEPVVLDITGDVPFSVLKHIKVSDLNEVAQALEELDVEIIENLETFLAYETLEELIESDGKHFFFHGGDGMTEIAENLVKNGEISPYIDESDLMADYLDFEAIGRDLENSYNFFELPDGEMVEYVD
;
A
#
# COMPACT_ATOMS: atom_id res chain seq x y z
N MET A 1 -2.49 26.49 40.19
CA MET A 1 -3.16 25.19 39.99
C MET A 1 -2.63 24.62 38.69
N THR A 2 -1.72 23.65 38.75
CA THR A 2 -1.24 22.96 37.56
C THR A 2 -2.19 21.80 37.33
N GLN A 3 -3.04 21.90 36.29
CA GLN A 3 -3.86 20.78 35.86
C GLN A 3 -2.90 19.70 35.36
N LYS A 4 -2.68 18.66 36.18
CA LYS A 4 -1.90 17.48 35.78
C LYS A 4 -2.76 16.77 34.75
N ASN A 5 -2.45 16.94 33.46
CA ASN A 5 -3.10 16.22 32.37
C ASN A 5 -3.06 14.71 32.68
N SER A 6 -4.19 14.14 33.09
CA SER A 6 -4.28 12.77 33.59
C SER A 6 -4.61 11.77 32.47
N ARG A 7 -4.18 12.04 31.24
CA ARG A 7 -4.37 11.09 30.13
C ARG A 7 -3.48 9.89 30.40
N THR A 8 -4.10 8.78 30.82
CA THR A 8 -3.43 7.50 31.00
C THR A 8 -3.32 6.86 29.61
N GLY A 9 -2.16 6.98 28.98
CA GLY A 9 -1.86 6.38 27.68
C GLY A 9 -0.73 5.35 27.81
N GLN A 10 -0.61 4.48 26.82
CA GLN A 10 0.44 3.48 26.76
C GLN A 10 0.84 3.24 25.30
N TRP A 11 2.14 3.19 25.04
CA TRP A 11 2.68 2.81 23.74
C TRP A 11 2.64 1.30 23.56
N PHE A 12 2.29 0.85 22.37
CA PHE A 12 2.28 -0.56 21.97
C PHE A 12 3.18 -0.71 20.75
N ASP A 13 4.08 -1.68 20.81
CA ASP A 13 4.68 -2.23 19.60
C ASP A 13 3.64 -3.21 19.03
N LEU A 14 3.35 -3.10 17.74
CA LEU A 14 2.40 -3.97 17.07
C LEU A 14 3.11 -4.66 15.90
N PRO A 15 2.78 -5.94 15.64
CA PRO A 15 1.94 -6.79 16.47
C PRO A 15 2.63 -7.21 17.78
N SER A 16 1.85 -7.47 18.84
CA SER A 16 2.35 -7.87 20.16
C SER A 16 1.50 -8.94 20.85
N PRO A 17 2.13 -10.01 21.37
CA PRO A 17 1.43 -11.04 22.13
C PRO A 17 0.86 -10.53 23.47
N GLU A 18 1.28 -9.35 23.94
CA GLU A 18 0.76 -8.75 25.17
C GLU A 18 -0.37 -7.75 24.93
N PHE A 19 -0.73 -7.49 23.66
CA PHE A 19 -1.65 -6.44 23.26
C PHE A 19 -2.99 -6.54 24.00
N GLU A 20 -3.67 -7.68 23.90
CA GLU A 20 -4.98 -7.90 24.52
C GLU A 20 -4.96 -7.70 26.04
N ARG A 21 -3.94 -8.25 26.71
CA ARG A 21 -3.79 -8.15 28.17
C ARG A 21 -3.65 -6.70 28.61
N ARG A 22 -2.82 -5.94 27.90
CA ARG A 22 -2.53 -4.52 28.17
C ARG A 22 -3.72 -3.64 27.79
N LEU A 23 -4.40 -3.91 26.68
CA LEU A 23 -5.62 -3.23 26.26
C LEU A 23 -6.75 -3.42 27.29
N LYS A 24 -6.96 -4.65 27.78
CA LYS A 24 -7.94 -4.94 28.84
C LYS A 24 -7.63 -4.18 30.14
N TRP A 25 -6.36 -4.05 30.50
CA TRP A 25 -5.95 -3.25 31.66
C TRP A 25 -6.24 -1.76 31.45
N LEU A 26 -6.01 -1.21 30.25
CA LEU A 26 -6.37 0.18 29.93
C LEU A 26 -7.89 0.40 29.99
N GLY A 27 -8.68 -0.48 29.37
CA GLY A 27 -10.14 -0.40 29.39
C GLY A 27 -10.73 -0.55 30.81
N SER A 28 -10.04 -1.24 31.72
CA SER A 28 -10.46 -1.35 33.14
C SER A 28 -10.51 -0.01 33.89
N LYS A 29 -9.97 1.06 33.31
CA LYS A 29 -10.07 2.43 33.84
C LYS A 29 -11.42 3.10 33.57
N GLY A 30 -12.36 2.40 32.92
CA GLY A 30 -13.73 2.90 32.68
C GLY A 30 -13.82 3.90 31.53
N ILE A 31 -12.81 3.98 30.69
CA ILE A 31 -12.75 4.81 29.49
C ILE A 31 -12.35 3.92 28.32
N GLU A 32 -13.07 4.03 27.21
CA GLU A 32 -12.74 3.30 25.99
C GLU A 32 -11.40 3.83 25.42
N PRO A 33 -10.40 2.95 25.22
CA PRO A 33 -9.13 3.35 24.63
C PRO A 33 -9.32 3.86 23.19
N VAL A 34 -8.53 4.86 22.81
CA VAL A 34 -8.48 5.39 21.44
C VAL A 34 -7.03 5.54 21.02
N VAL A 35 -6.77 5.46 19.72
CA VAL A 35 -5.44 5.75 19.16
C VAL A 35 -5.27 7.27 19.15
N LEU A 36 -4.19 7.74 19.78
CA LEU A 36 -3.86 9.18 19.84
C LEU A 36 -2.64 9.54 19.02
N ASP A 37 -1.75 8.58 18.81
CA ASP A 37 -0.46 8.77 18.17
C ASP A 37 0.09 7.43 17.70
N ILE A 38 0.89 7.45 16.64
CA ILE A 38 1.51 6.28 15.99
C ILE A 38 2.91 6.67 15.53
N THR A 39 3.85 5.75 15.68
CA THR A 39 5.19 5.83 15.12
C THR A 39 5.45 4.57 14.30
N GLY A 40 5.70 4.71 13.00
CA GLY A 40 5.93 3.60 12.08
C GLY A 40 5.48 3.94 10.66
N ASP A 41 5.52 2.94 9.79
CA ASP A 41 5.28 3.10 8.34
C ASP A 41 3.78 3.15 8.01
N VAL A 42 2.94 2.56 8.86
CA VAL A 42 1.48 2.60 8.67
C VAL A 42 0.93 3.98 9.04
N PRO A 43 0.23 4.69 8.13
CA PRO A 43 -0.24 6.05 8.39
C PRO A 43 -1.31 6.12 9.49
N PHE A 44 -1.20 7.15 10.36
CA PHE A 44 -2.18 7.40 11.42
C PHE A 44 -3.61 7.60 10.87
N SER A 45 -3.72 8.14 9.66
CA SER A 45 -4.97 8.34 8.93
C SER A 45 -5.75 7.04 8.73
N VAL A 46 -5.05 5.91 8.55
CA VAL A 46 -5.61 4.57 8.34
C VAL A 46 -6.03 3.98 9.68
N LEU A 47 -5.09 3.89 10.62
CA LEU A 47 -5.28 3.17 11.88
C LEU A 47 -6.28 3.84 12.83
N LYS A 48 -6.49 5.17 12.75
CA LYS A 48 -7.48 5.87 13.59
C LYS A 48 -8.93 5.43 13.33
N HIS A 49 -9.19 4.80 12.19
CA HIS A 49 -10.52 4.30 11.82
C HIS A 49 -10.73 2.84 12.24
N ILE A 50 -9.69 2.17 12.69
CA ILE A 50 -9.71 0.77 13.13
C ILE A 50 -10.07 0.73 14.61
N LYS A 51 -10.89 -0.24 15.00
CA LYS A 51 -11.17 -0.46 16.42
C LYS A 51 -9.89 -0.85 17.14
N VAL A 52 -9.65 -0.28 18.33
CA VAL A 52 -8.43 -0.58 19.10
C VAL A 52 -8.30 -2.08 19.39
N SER A 53 -9.41 -2.82 19.53
CA SER A 53 -9.36 -4.29 19.69
C SER A 53 -8.76 -5.04 18.52
N ASP A 54 -8.87 -4.49 17.31
CA ASP A 54 -8.59 -5.18 16.05
C ASP A 54 -7.19 -4.80 15.52
N LEU A 55 -6.57 -3.75 16.08
CA LEU A 55 -5.26 -3.23 15.66
C LEU A 55 -4.15 -4.29 15.63
N ASN A 56 -4.17 -5.25 16.55
CA ASN A 56 -3.14 -6.26 16.59
C ASN A 56 -3.27 -7.29 15.46
N GLU A 57 -4.50 -7.65 15.10
CA GLU A 57 -4.77 -8.54 13.97
C GLU A 57 -4.46 -7.83 12.66
N VAL A 58 -4.88 -6.58 12.51
CA VAL A 58 -4.54 -5.75 11.35
C VAL A 58 -3.02 -5.61 11.21
N ALA A 59 -2.30 -5.32 12.30
CA ALA A 59 -0.84 -5.21 12.24
C ALA A 59 -0.17 -6.53 11.82
N GLN A 60 -0.69 -7.69 12.23
CA GLN A 60 -0.18 -8.99 11.77
C GLN A 60 -0.42 -9.18 10.27
N ALA A 61 -1.61 -8.85 9.78
CA ALA A 61 -1.93 -8.94 8.36
C ALA A 61 -1.06 -8.00 7.51
N LEU A 62 -0.82 -6.77 7.99
CA LEU A 62 0.06 -5.82 7.32
C LEU A 62 1.52 -6.28 7.26
N GLU A 63 2.00 -7.09 8.22
CA GLU A 63 3.36 -7.67 8.15
C GLU A 63 3.53 -8.68 7.00
N GLU A 64 2.44 -9.20 6.44
CA GLU A 64 2.48 -10.17 5.34
C GLU A 64 2.51 -9.49 3.95
N LEU A 65 2.10 -8.22 3.87
CA LEU A 65 2.10 -7.44 2.62
C LEU A 65 3.52 -7.05 2.20
N ASP A 66 3.70 -6.81 0.90
CA ASP A 66 4.95 -6.29 0.36
C ASP A 66 5.29 -4.91 0.97
N VAL A 67 6.57 -4.67 1.21
CA VAL A 67 7.08 -3.42 1.78
C VAL A 67 6.69 -2.22 0.92
N GLU A 68 6.68 -2.38 -0.41
CA GLU A 68 6.31 -1.32 -1.35
C GLU A 68 4.85 -0.88 -1.16
N ILE A 69 3.96 -1.83 -0.85
CA ILE A 69 2.55 -1.55 -0.54
C ILE A 69 2.42 -0.84 0.79
N ILE A 70 3.19 -1.26 1.80
CA ILE A 70 3.14 -0.67 3.14
C ILE A 70 3.66 0.78 3.13
N GLU A 71 4.78 1.04 2.46
CA GLU A 71 5.37 2.38 2.37
C GLU A 71 4.45 3.37 1.64
N ASN A 72 3.62 2.87 0.72
CA ASN A 72 2.68 3.67 -0.07
C ASN A 72 1.20 3.39 0.25
N LEU A 73 0.91 2.87 1.45
CA LEU A 73 -0.42 2.35 1.82
C LEU A 73 -1.56 3.36 1.59
N GLU A 74 -1.33 4.65 1.87
CA GLU A 74 -2.34 5.69 1.63
C GLU A 74 -2.74 5.80 0.15
N THR A 75 -1.80 5.59 -0.78
CA THR A 75 -2.07 5.62 -2.23
C THR A 75 -2.89 4.41 -2.65
N PHE A 76 -2.52 3.22 -2.18
CA PHE A 76 -3.26 1.99 -2.47
C PHE A 76 -4.68 2.00 -1.90
N LEU A 77 -4.87 2.60 -0.72
CA LEU A 77 -6.18 2.75 -0.09
C LEU A 77 -7.14 3.73 -0.81
N ALA A 78 -6.67 4.41 -1.86
CA ALA A 78 -7.54 5.17 -2.76
C ALA A 78 -8.28 4.27 -3.77
N TYR A 79 -7.77 3.06 -4.00
CA TYR A 79 -8.31 2.07 -4.95
C TYR A 79 -9.02 0.93 -4.25
N GLU A 80 -8.49 0.49 -3.10
CA GLU A 80 -9.06 -0.60 -2.30
C GLU A 80 -9.32 -0.19 -0.86
N THR A 81 -10.27 -0.84 -0.21
CA THR A 81 -10.35 -0.81 1.25
C THR A 81 -9.18 -1.59 1.85
N LEU A 82 -8.85 -1.33 3.11
CA LEU A 82 -7.79 -2.07 3.81
C LEU A 82 -8.09 -3.57 3.88
N GLU A 83 -9.36 -3.93 4.03
CA GLU A 83 -9.81 -5.33 4.05
C GLU A 83 -9.57 -5.99 2.69
N GLU A 84 -9.99 -5.35 1.59
CA GLU A 84 -9.74 -5.84 0.22
C GLU A 84 -8.24 -5.97 -0.09
N LEU A 85 -7.43 -4.98 0.31
CA LEU A 85 -5.98 -5.00 0.09
C LEU A 85 -5.28 -6.15 0.83
N ILE A 86 -5.69 -6.41 2.07
CA ILE A 86 -5.17 -7.53 2.87
C ILE A 86 -5.63 -8.88 2.26
N GLU A 87 -6.88 -8.99 1.84
CA GLU A 87 -7.42 -10.22 1.25
C GLU A 87 -6.82 -10.54 -0.12
N SER A 88 -6.62 -9.50 -0.96
CA SER A 88 -5.99 -9.61 -2.27
C SER A 88 -4.47 -9.86 -2.14
N ASP A 89 -3.87 -9.46 -1.01
CA ASP A 89 -2.43 -9.49 -0.78
C ASP A 89 -1.73 -8.71 -1.91
N GLY A 90 -2.27 -7.52 -2.21
CA GLY A 90 -1.76 -6.61 -3.23
C GLY A 90 -1.86 -7.09 -4.68
N LYS A 91 -2.49 -8.25 -4.96
CA LYS A 91 -2.47 -8.89 -6.29
C LYS A 91 -3.19 -8.12 -7.40
N HIS A 92 -3.93 -7.08 -7.06
CA HIS A 92 -4.58 -6.19 -8.01
C HIS A 92 -3.66 -5.04 -8.48
N PHE A 93 -2.47 -4.91 -7.89
CA PHE A 93 -1.48 -3.89 -8.22
C PHE A 93 -0.28 -4.50 -8.94
N PHE A 94 -0.06 -4.07 -10.18
CA PHE A 94 0.99 -4.59 -11.04
C PHE A 94 2.09 -3.55 -11.27
N PHE A 95 3.30 -3.92 -10.89
CA PHE A 95 4.51 -3.13 -11.06
C PHE A 95 5.20 -3.58 -12.34
N HIS A 96 5.25 -2.67 -13.32
CA HIS A 96 5.89 -2.93 -14.63
C HIS A 96 7.31 -2.33 -14.72
N GLY A 97 7.72 -1.60 -13.68
CA GLY A 97 8.97 -0.86 -13.59
C GLY A 97 8.97 0.36 -14.51
N GLY A 98 9.23 1.54 -13.95
CA GLY A 98 9.43 2.76 -14.72
C GLY A 98 8.57 3.93 -14.25
N ASP A 99 9.09 5.13 -14.46
CA ASP A 99 8.55 6.36 -13.88
C ASP A 99 7.60 7.08 -14.85
N GLY A 100 7.15 6.38 -15.89
CA GLY A 100 6.28 6.94 -16.91
C GLY A 100 5.89 5.95 -18.00
N MET A 101 4.80 6.25 -18.70
CA MET A 101 4.15 5.33 -19.64
C MET A 101 5.03 4.89 -20.81
N THR A 102 6.00 5.70 -21.25
CA THR A 102 6.97 5.30 -22.28
C THR A 102 7.88 4.17 -21.77
N GLU A 103 8.36 4.27 -20.54
CA GLU A 103 9.24 3.24 -19.94
C GLU A 103 8.46 1.95 -19.67
N ILE A 104 7.22 2.08 -19.19
CA ILE A 104 6.28 0.96 -19.04
C ILE A 104 6.08 0.25 -20.39
N ALA A 105 5.84 1.00 -21.47
CA ALA A 105 5.70 0.42 -22.80
C ALA A 105 6.97 -0.30 -23.26
N GLU A 106 8.15 0.27 -23.01
CA GLU A 106 9.42 -0.40 -23.30
C GLU A 106 9.56 -1.72 -22.54
N ASN A 107 9.28 -1.72 -21.23
CA ASN A 107 9.45 -2.89 -20.37
C ASN A 107 8.47 -4.01 -20.74
N LEU A 108 7.21 -3.68 -20.99
CA LEU A 108 6.23 -4.66 -21.47
C LEU A 108 6.61 -5.28 -22.81
N VAL A 109 7.21 -4.52 -23.74
CA VAL A 109 7.76 -5.11 -24.98
C VAL A 109 8.97 -5.98 -24.70
N LYS A 110 9.95 -5.51 -23.91
CA LYS A 110 11.17 -6.28 -23.59
C LYS A 110 10.82 -7.62 -22.92
N ASN A 111 9.79 -7.64 -22.10
CA ASN A 111 9.28 -8.84 -21.42
C ASN A 111 8.37 -9.73 -22.30
N GLY A 112 8.01 -9.28 -23.51
CA GLY A 112 7.14 -10.02 -24.44
C GLY A 112 5.64 -10.00 -24.05
N GLU A 113 5.22 -9.04 -23.23
CA GLU A 113 3.87 -8.94 -22.67
C GLU A 113 2.88 -8.28 -23.63
N ILE A 114 3.36 -7.36 -24.49
CA ILE A 114 2.54 -6.76 -25.57
C ILE A 114 2.41 -7.72 -26.76
N SER A 115 3.49 -8.43 -27.09
CA SER A 115 3.52 -9.36 -28.22
C SER A 115 4.53 -10.46 -27.96
N PRO A 116 4.14 -11.75 -28.11
CA PRO A 116 5.07 -12.87 -27.95
C PRO A 116 6.07 -12.98 -29.11
N TYR A 117 5.97 -12.12 -30.12
CA TYR A 117 6.83 -12.12 -31.30
C TYR A 117 7.83 -10.96 -31.33
N ILE A 118 7.68 -9.97 -30.46
CA ILE A 118 8.56 -8.82 -30.39
C ILE A 118 9.03 -8.71 -28.94
N ASP A 119 10.33 -8.92 -28.75
CA ASP A 119 11.02 -8.77 -27.47
C ASP A 119 12.31 -7.96 -27.65
N GLU A 120 13.12 -7.85 -26.59
CA GLU A 120 14.39 -7.11 -26.62
C GLU A 120 15.40 -7.60 -27.68
N SER A 121 15.25 -8.82 -28.20
CA SER A 121 16.14 -9.42 -29.18
C SER A 121 15.69 -9.21 -30.62
N ASP A 122 14.47 -8.71 -30.85
CA ASP A 122 13.95 -8.43 -32.18
C ASP A 122 14.41 -7.04 -32.65
N LEU A 123 15.06 -6.98 -33.82
CA LEU A 123 15.45 -5.74 -34.49
C LEU A 123 14.27 -4.81 -34.79
N MET A 124 13.03 -5.32 -34.78
CA MET A 124 11.82 -4.51 -34.94
C MET A 124 11.50 -3.68 -33.69
N ALA A 125 11.97 -4.07 -32.50
CA ALA A 125 11.75 -3.33 -31.26
C ALA A 125 12.33 -1.90 -31.35
N ASP A 126 13.47 -1.73 -32.02
CA ASP A 126 14.12 -0.43 -32.25
C ASP A 126 13.28 0.57 -33.07
N TYR A 127 12.23 0.10 -33.75
CA TYR A 127 11.37 0.92 -34.60
C TYR A 127 9.98 1.17 -34.00
N LEU A 128 9.73 0.68 -32.78
CA LEU A 128 8.48 0.94 -32.09
C LEU A 128 8.44 2.37 -31.55
N ASP A 129 7.27 2.99 -31.67
CA ASP A 129 6.99 4.29 -31.06
C ASP A 129 6.46 4.07 -29.63
N PHE A 130 7.38 3.97 -28.68
CA PHE A 130 7.03 3.69 -27.27
C PHE A 130 6.23 4.83 -26.62
N GLU A 131 6.35 6.07 -27.11
CA GLU A 131 5.52 7.18 -26.62
C GLU A 131 4.06 6.97 -27.04
N ALA A 132 3.83 6.59 -28.31
CA ALA A 132 2.50 6.25 -28.79
C ALA A 132 1.91 5.02 -28.09
N ILE A 133 2.69 3.96 -27.90
CA ILE A 133 2.26 2.75 -27.18
C ILE A 133 1.92 3.08 -25.72
N GLY A 134 2.80 3.80 -25.02
CA GLY A 134 2.58 4.21 -23.62
C GLY A 134 1.30 5.02 -23.46
N ARG A 135 1.05 5.96 -24.38
CA ARG A 135 -0.21 6.71 -24.41
C ARG A 135 -1.43 5.80 -24.62
N ASP A 136 -1.34 4.82 -25.52
CA ASP A 136 -2.46 3.89 -25.75
C ASP A 136 -2.71 2.99 -24.53
N LEU A 137 -1.66 2.57 -23.81
CA LEU A 137 -1.76 1.85 -22.54
C LEU A 137 -2.46 2.70 -21.47
N GLU A 138 -2.04 3.96 -21.29
CA GLU A 138 -2.64 4.87 -20.31
C GLU A 138 -4.14 5.11 -20.55
N ASN A 139 -4.55 5.11 -21.82
CA ASN A 139 -5.97 5.25 -22.19
C ASN A 139 -6.79 3.95 -22.05
N SER A 140 -6.12 2.80 -21.97
CA SER A 140 -6.76 1.48 -22.00
C SER A 140 -6.80 0.79 -20.64
N TYR A 141 -5.88 1.14 -19.76
CA TYR A 141 -5.66 0.53 -18.44
C TYR A 141 -5.69 1.59 -17.34
N ASN A 142 -5.77 1.13 -16.08
CA ASN A 142 -5.84 2.03 -14.93
C ASN A 142 -4.45 2.18 -14.30
N PHE A 143 -3.68 3.13 -14.80
CA PHE A 143 -2.37 3.45 -14.23
C PHE A 143 -2.45 4.62 -13.24
N PHE A 144 -1.62 4.57 -12.21
CA PHE A 144 -1.39 5.68 -11.28
C PHE A 144 0.07 5.76 -10.86
N GLU A 145 0.48 6.94 -10.40
CA GLU A 145 1.85 7.25 -10.01
C GLU A 145 1.99 7.14 -8.48
N LEU A 146 3.03 6.45 -8.01
CA LEU A 146 3.47 6.45 -6.63
C LEU A 146 4.24 7.74 -6.29
N PRO A 147 4.37 8.11 -5.00
CA PRO A 147 5.08 9.33 -4.58
C PRO A 147 6.53 9.48 -5.05
N ASP A 148 7.21 8.37 -5.34
CA ASP A 148 8.58 8.33 -5.85
C ASP A 148 8.68 8.41 -7.38
N GLY A 149 7.54 8.30 -8.08
CA GLY A 149 7.41 8.41 -9.53
C GLY A 149 7.06 7.09 -10.22
N GLU A 150 7.13 5.94 -9.54
CA GLU A 150 6.86 4.65 -10.18
C GLU A 150 5.39 4.52 -10.61
N MET A 151 5.17 4.01 -11.82
CA MET A 151 3.83 3.77 -12.36
C MET A 151 3.32 2.36 -12.01
N VAL A 152 2.12 2.28 -11.44
CA VAL A 152 1.45 1.03 -11.05
C VAL A 152 0.13 0.90 -11.78
N GLU A 153 -0.17 -0.30 -12.29
CA GLU A 153 -1.48 -0.63 -12.85
C GLU A 153 -2.40 -1.24 -11.78
N TYR A 154 -3.64 -0.79 -11.71
CA TYR A 154 -4.71 -1.35 -10.88
C TYR A 154 -5.71 -2.17 -11.71
N VAL A 155 -5.98 -3.41 -11.29
CA VAL A 155 -6.92 -4.34 -11.93
C VAL A 155 -7.93 -4.87 -10.91
N ASP A 156 -9.19 -4.45 -11.04
CA ASP A 156 -10.35 -4.93 -10.25
C ASP A 156 -10.82 -6.35 -10.65
#